data_AF-A0A498F1B0-F1
#
_entry.id   AF-A0A498F1B0-F1
#
_cell.length_a   1.000
_cell.length_b   1.000
_cell.length_c   1.000
_cell.angle_alpha   90.00
_cell.angle_beta   90.00
_cell.angle_gamma   90.00
#
_symmetry.space_group_name_H-M   'P 1'
#
loop_
_entity.id
_entity.type
_entity.pdbx_description
1 polymer ?
#
loop_
_entity_poly.entity_id
_entity_poly.type
_entity_poly.pdbx_seq_one_letter_code
_entity_poly.pdbx_strand_id
1 'polypeptide(L)'
;MTRTLHVQIKSADRSGLEERLEAIDAGDDVEPSEPTLSTEDLETFGRVFRSTNLELLEAIVEHEPESIRELARLVGRNPPEVLDNVNELADYGLLEFEENGSAKRPVVWYDEIDADLPLTSASGPERKAND
;
A
#
# COMPACT_ATOMS: atom_id res chain seq x y z
N MET A 1 3.20 19.68 3.20
CA MET A 1 3.89 18.74 2.29
C MET A 1 2.98 17.55 2.21
N THR A 2 2.55 17.17 1.01
CA THR A 2 1.79 15.93 0.80
C THR A 2 2.75 14.75 0.96
N ARG A 3 2.29 13.69 1.63
CA ARG A 3 2.99 12.42 1.69
C ARG A 3 2.52 11.54 0.54
N THR A 4 3.44 11.14 -0.33
CA THR A 4 3.12 10.30 -1.49
C THR A 4 3.63 8.88 -1.24
N LEU A 5 2.77 7.88 -1.45
CA LEU A 5 3.15 6.47 -1.50
C LEU A 5 3.45 6.10 -2.95
N HIS A 6 4.67 5.65 -3.23
CA HIS A 6 5.03 5.11 -4.53
C HIS A 6 4.65 3.64 -4.64
N VAL A 7 4.00 3.24 -5.72
CA VAL A 7 3.57 1.86 -5.97
C VAL A 7 4.19 1.37 -7.26
N GLN A 8 4.79 0.19 -7.22
CA GLN A 8 5.47 -0.41 -8.36
C GLN A 8 5.20 -1.91 -8.46
N ILE A 9 5.26 -2.43 -9.68
CA ILE A 9 5.19 -3.88 -9.94
C ILE A 9 6.62 -4.39 -10.14
N LYS A 10 7.22 -4.89 -9.06
CA LYS A 10 8.51 -5.59 -9.11
C LYS A 10 8.64 -6.54 -7.92
N SER A 11 9.45 -7.58 -8.07
CA SER A 11 9.88 -8.41 -6.94
C SER A 11 10.48 -7.49 -5.89
N ALA A 12 9.98 -7.55 -4.65
CA ALA A 12 10.55 -6.76 -3.56
C ALA A 12 12.03 -7.15 -3.42
N ASP A 13 12.93 -6.24 -3.80
CA ASP A 13 14.34 -6.42 -3.55
C ASP A 13 14.56 -6.20 -2.06
N ARG A 14 14.84 -7.29 -1.34
CA ARG A 14 15.09 -7.28 0.10
C ARG A 14 16.58 -7.24 0.41
N SER A 15 17.44 -7.08 -0.60
CA SER A 15 18.87 -7.00 -0.38
C SER A 15 19.19 -5.76 0.46
N GLY A 16 19.99 -5.93 1.51
CA GLY A 16 20.34 -4.84 2.44
C GLY A 16 19.25 -4.46 3.45
N LEU A 17 18.08 -5.13 3.47
CA LEU A 17 17.07 -4.87 4.50
C LEU A 17 17.59 -5.19 5.91
N GLU A 18 18.27 -6.32 6.06
CA GLU A 18 18.85 -6.77 7.33
C GLU A 18 19.88 -5.76 7.85
N GLU A 19 20.84 -5.37 7.01
CA GLU A 19 21.87 -4.37 7.36
C GLU A 19 21.25 -3.03 7.75
N ARG A 20 20.21 -2.60 7.03
CA ARG A 20 19.51 -1.35 7.35
C ARG A 20 18.75 -1.42 8.67
N LEU A 21 18.13 -2.55 8.99
CA LEU A 21 17.46 -2.75 10.29
C LEU A 21 18.48 -2.79 11.43
N GLU A 22 19.62 -3.46 11.25
CA GLU A 22 20.70 -3.49 12.23
C GLU A 22 21.27 -2.09 12.52
N ALA A 23 21.43 -1.26 11.49
CA ALA A 23 21.86 0.14 11.65
C ALA A 23 20.84 0.97 12.46
N ILE A 24 19.53 0.78 12.21
CA ILE A 24 18.47 1.45 12.99
C ILE A 24 18.52 0.99 14.45
N ASP A 25 18.65 -0.32 14.71
CA ASP A 25 18.75 -0.86 16.08
C ASP A 25 20.02 -0.41 16.80
N ALA A 26 21.11 -0.20 16.06
CA ALA A 26 22.36 0.36 16.56
C ALA A 26 22.28 1.87 16.84
N GLY A 27 21.21 2.53 16.39
CA GLY A 27 21.01 3.98 16.53
C GLY A 27 21.82 4.81 15.53
N ASP A 28 22.26 4.21 14.43
CA ASP A 28 22.92 4.92 13.34
C ASP A 28 21.93 5.83 12.60
N ASP A 29 22.44 6.93 12.04
CA ASP A 29 21.64 7.88 11.26
C ASP A 29 21.38 7.30 9.86
N VAL A 30 20.23 6.66 9.70
CA VAL A 30 19.80 6.06 8.44
C VAL A 30 18.87 7.03 7.72
N GLU A 31 19.23 7.42 6.48
CA GLU A 31 18.36 8.28 5.69
C GLU A 31 16.98 7.62 5.46
N PRO A 32 15.88 8.35 5.71
CA PRO A 32 14.55 7.85 5.42
C PRO A 32 14.38 7.70 3.91
N SER A 33 14.08 6.48 3.47
CA SER A 33 13.76 6.20 2.07
C SER A 33 12.33 6.64 1.75
N GLU A 34 12.09 6.93 0.47
CA GLU A 34 10.75 7.21 -0.04
C GLU A 34 9.81 6.02 0.20
N PRO A 35 8.62 6.25 0.80
CA PRO A 35 7.68 5.17 1.07
C PRO A 35 7.24 4.51 -0.23
N THR A 36 7.58 3.21 -0.36
CA THR A 36 7.36 2.46 -1.59
C THR A 36 6.71 1.11 -1.30
N LEU A 37 5.59 0.82 -1.96
CA LEU A 37 4.93 -0.48 -1.98
C LEU A 37 5.27 -1.22 -3.28
N SER A 38 5.71 -2.47 -3.17
CA SER A 38 5.95 -3.33 -4.33
C SER A 38 4.90 -4.43 -4.38
N THR A 39 4.13 -4.49 -5.47
CA THR A 39 3.21 -5.58 -5.74
C THR A 39 3.90 -6.66 -6.59
N GLU A 40 3.54 -7.91 -6.38
CA GLU A 40 4.15 -9.06 -7.09
C GLU A 40 3.93 -8.99 -8.60
N ASP A 41 2.69 -8.71 -9.01
CA ASP A 41 2.25 -8.76 -10.40
C ASP A 41 1.10 -7.78 -10.67
N LEU A 42 0.84 -7.53 -11.96
CA LEU A 42 -0.25 -6.64 -12.42
C LEU A 42 -1.63 -7.09 -11.95
N GLU A 43 -1.86 -8.40 -11.79
CA GLU A 43 -3.13 -8.91 -11.26
C GLU A 43 -3.35 -8.47 -9.81
N THR A 44 -2.33 -8.60 -8.96
CA THR A 44 -2.38 -8.13 -7.57
C THR A 44 -2.55 -6.62 -7.51
N PHE A 45 -1.81 -5.86 -8.34
CA PHE A 45 -2.01 -4.41 -8.44
C PHE A 45 -3.46 -4.07 -8.81
N GLY A 46 -4.01 -4.66 -9.87
CA GLY A 46 -5.38 -4.37 -10.32
C GLY A 46 -6.46 -4.77 -9.31
N ARG A 47 -6.22 -5.84 -8.54
CA ARG A 47 -7.12 -6.25 -7.44
C ARG A 47 -7.09 -5.25 -6.30
N VAL A 48 -5.90 -4.87 -5.82
CA VAL A 48 -5.73 -4.00 -4.64
C VAL A 48 -6.14 -2.56 -4.95
N PHE A 49 -5.73 -2.02 -6.10
CA PHE A 49 -6.02 -0.65 -6.54
C PHE A 49 -7.26 -0.57 -7.45
N ARG A 50 -8.24 -1.47 -7.24
CA ARG A 50 -9.54 -1.37 -7.90
C ARG A 50 -10.28 -0.10 -7.46
N SER A 51 -11.21 0.37 -8.28
CA SER A 51 -11.99 1.59 -8.00
C SER A 51 -12.65 1.60 -6.62
N THR A 52 -13.25 0.49 -6.19
CA THR A 52 -13.88 0.39 -4.86
C THR A 52 -12.90 0.60 -3.72
N ASN A 53 -11.66 0.13 -3.86
CA ASN A 53 -10.64 0.29 -2.83
C ASN A 53 -10.07 1.70 -2.82
N LEU A 54 -9.88 2.31 -4.00
CA LEU A 54 -9.48 3.71 -4.11
C LEU A 54 -10.56 4.65 -3.51
N GLU A 55 -11.84 4.37 -3.76
CA GLU A 55 -12.99 5.09 -3.16
C GLU A 55 -12.96 4.99 -1.62
N LEU A 56 -12.58 3.84 -1.06
CA LEU A 56 -12.44 3.68 0.39
C LEU A 56 -11.26 4.47 0.94
N LEU A 57 -10.10 4.44 0.28
CA LEU A 57 -8.92 5.20 0.71
C LEU A 57 -9.18 6.70 0.68
N GLU A 58 -9.79 7.19 -0.41
CA GLU A 58 -10.22 8.59 -0.55
C GLU A 58 -11.18 8.98 0.59
N ALA A 59 -12.24 8.21 0.82
CA ALA A 59 -13.19 8.48 1.89
C ALA A 59 -12.56 8.45 3.29
N ILE A 60 -11.56 7.60 3.54
CA ILE A 60 -10.83 7.58 4.81
C ILE A 60 -10.02 8.87 5.00
N VAL A 61 -9.31 9.33 3.96
CA VAL A 61 -8.51 10.56 4.00
C VAL A 61 -9.40 11.80 4.12
N GLU A 62 -10.50 11.87 3.38
CA GLU A 62 -11.37 13.05 3.35
C GLU A 62 -12.26 13.22 4.58
N HIS A 63 -12.69 12.12 5.18
CA HIS A 63 -13.71 12.13 6.23
C HIS A 63 -13.24 11.59 7.58
N GLU A 64 -12.06 11.01 7.66
CA GLU A 64 -11.45 10.47 8.89
C GLU A 64 -12.43 9.66 9.77
N PRO A 65 -13.16 8.67 9.19
CA PRO A 65 -14.26 8.00 9.87
C PRO A 65 -13.79 7.32 11.16
N GLU A 66 -14.59 7.40 12.23
CA GLU A 66 -14.24 6.84 13.53
C GLU A 66 -14.40 5.31 13.59
N SER A 67 -15.03 4.72 12.57
CA SER A 67 -15.23 3.27 12.48
C SER A 67 -15.51 2.76 11.07
N ILE A 68 -15.31 1.46 10.85
CA ILE A 68 -15.68 0.77 9.60
C ILE A 68 -17.17 0.92 9.25
N ARG A 69 -18.05 0.96 10.27
CA ARG A 69 -19.49 1.16 10.04
C ARG A 69 -19.81 2.56 9.53
N GLU A 70 -19.07 3.55 9.99
CA GLU A 70 -19.20 4.92 9.51
C GLU A 70 -18.69 5.05 8.09
N LEU A 71 -17.50 4.51 7.79
CA LEU A 71 -16.96 4.44 6.43
C LEU A 71 -17.98 3.80 5.47
N ALA A 72 -18.59 2.68 5.86
CA ALA A 72 -19.62 2.03 5.05
C ALA A 72 -20.83 2.92 4.75
N ARG A 73 -21.25 3.77 5.69
CA ARG A 73 -22.31 4.76 5.45
C ARG A 73 -21.86 5.86 4.49
N LEU A 74 -20.62 6.35 4.61
CA LEU A 74 -20.07 7.39 3.75
C LEU A 74 -20.02 6.94 2.29
N VAL A 75 -19.55 5.71 2.03
CA VAL A 75 -19.48 5.16 0.67
C VAL A 75 -20.75 4.44 0.19
N GLY A 76 -21.82 4.42 1.01
CA GLY A 76 -23.08 3.78 0.65
C GLY A 76 -22.98 2.26 0.40
N ARG A 77 -22.07 1.57 1.08
CA ARG A 77 -21.82 0.11 0.96
C ARG A 77 -22.26 -0.63 2.21
N ASN A 78 -22.38 -1.96 2.13
CA ASN A 78 -22.69 -2.75 3.33
C ASN A 78 -21.42 -2.98 4.18
N PRO A 79 -21.55 -3.06 5.53
CA PRO A 79 -20.39 -3.17 6.41
C PRO A 79 -19.51 -4.40 6.22
N PRO A 80 -20.04 -5.62 5.92
CA PRO A 80 -19.19 -6.78 5.63
C PRO A 80 -18.26 -6.58 4.43
N GLU A 81 -18.78 -6.08 3.30
CA GLU A 81 -17.95 -5.81 2.11
C GLU A 81 -16.86 -4.77 2.39
N VAL A 82 -17.19 -3.72 3.14
CA VAL A 82 -16.21 -2.70 3.52
C VAL A 82 -15.16 -3.28 4.46
N LEU A 83 -15.56 -4.08 5.44
CA LEU A 83 -14.62 -4.75 6.33
C LEU A 83 -13.63 -5.63 5.55
N ASP A 84 -14.12 -6.42 4.60
CA ASP A 84 -13.28 -7.30 3.78
C ASP A 84 -12.27 -6.48 2.96
N ASN A 85 -12.72 -5.41 2.29
CA ASN A 85 -11.85 -4.54 1.50
C ASN A 85 -10.81 -3.80 2.36
N VAL A 86 -11.22 -3.28 3.52
CA VAL A 86 -10.33 -2.51 4.42
C VAL A 86 -9.32 -3.44 5.09
N ASN A 87 -9.68 -4.70 5.39
CA ASN A 87 -8.71 -5.70 5.83
C ASN A 87 -7.71 -6.05 4.73
N GLU A 88 -8.16 -6.25 3.48
CA GLU A 88 -7.25 -6.47 2.35
C GLU A 88 -6.26 -5.30 2.22
N LEU A 89 -6.74 -4.05 2.27
CA LEU A 89 -5.88 -2.87 2.23
C LEU A 89 -4.88 -2.83 3.40
N ALA A 90 -5.31 -3.19 4.61
CA ALA A 90 -4.43 -3.28 5.78
C ALA A 90 -3.35 -4.35 5.61
N ASP A 91 -3.68 -5.49 5.01
CA ASP A 91 -2.73 -6.59 4.75
C ASP A 91 -1.61 -6.15 3.80
N TYR A 92 -1.88 -5.22 2.87
CA TYR A 92 -0.88 -4.59 2.00
C TYR A 92 -0.23 -3.34 2.61
N GLY A 93 -0.60 -2.96 3.85
CA GLY A 93 -0.05 -1.77 4.53
C GLY A 93 -0.53 -0.43 3.96
N LEU A 94 -1.61 -0.43 3.17
CA LEU A 94 -2.19 0.78 2.57
C LEU A 94 -3.03 1.58 3.58
N LEU A 95 -3.40 0.97 4.68
CA LEU A 95 -4.01 1.62 5.82
C LEU A 95 -3.66 0.89 7.10
N GLU A 96 -3.88 1.56 8.22
CA GLU A 96 -3.73 0.99 9.56
C GLU A 96 -5.06 1.06 10.31
N PHE A 97 -5.17 0.26 11.36
CA PHE A 97 -6.28 0.35 12.29
C PHE A 97 -5.81 0.92 13.63
N GLU A 98 -6.41 2.03 14.03
CA GLU A 98 -6.27 2.55 15.38
C GLU A 98 -7.39 2.00 16.29
N GLU A 99 -7.04 1.75 17.55
CA GLU A 99 -8.04 1.46 18.58
C GLU A 99 -8.75 2.76 18.98
N ASN A 100 -10.04 2.87 18.63
CA ASN A 100 -10.91 3.94 19.11
C ASN A 100 -12.00 3.34 20.00
N GLY A 101 -11.69 3.17 21.28
CA GLY A 101 -12.56 2.49 22.24
C GLY A 101 -12.79 1.03 21.85
N SER A 102 -14.00 0.68 21.42
CA SER A 102 -14.35 -0.67 20.94
C SER A 102 -14.43 -0.78 19.41
N ALA A 103 -14.19 0.32 18.69
CA ALA A 103 -14.26 0.36 17.23
C ALA A 103 -12.85 0.33 16.62
N LYS A 104 -12.73 -0.34 15.47
CA LYS A 104 -11.56 -0.26 14.60
C LYS A 104 -11.71 0.98 13.72
N ARG A 105 -10.84 1.97 13.93
CA ARG A 105 -10.76 3.18 13.12
C ARG A 105 -9.74 2.97 12.00
N PRO A 106 -10.14 2.97 10.72
CA PRO A 106 -9.17 2.91 9.62
C PRO A 106 -8.50 4.28 9.43
N VAL A 107 -7.17 4.28 9.21
CA VAL A 107 -6.36 5.49 9.00
C VAL A 107 -5.39 5.27 7.85
N VAL A 108 -5.26 6.27 6.99
CA VAL A 108 -4.29 6.29 5.87
C VAL A 108 -3.22 7.35 6.20
N TRP A 109 -1.95 6.99 6.09
CA TRP A 109 -0.81 7.82 6.52
C TRP A 109 -0.18 8.66 5.40
N TYR A 110 -0.75 8.60 4.20
CA TYR A 110 -0.35 9.31 2.98
C TYR A 110 -1.53 10.07 2.37
N ASP A 111 -1.23 11.09 1.55
CA ASP A 111 -2.20 11.94 0.88
C ASP A 111 -2.35 11.60 -0.61
N GLU A 112 -1.35 10.92 -1.20
CA GLU A 112 -1.27 10.66 -2.63
C GLU A 112 -0.67 9.27 -2.91
N ILE A 113 -1.07 8.67 -4.03
CA ILE A 113 -0.50 7.44 -4.57
C ILE A 113 0.05 7.75 -5.95
N ASP A 114 1.32 7.43 -6.17
CA ASP A 114 1.93 7.50 -7.49
C ASP A 114 2.32 6.09 -7.95
N ALA A 115 1.93 5.69 -9.15
CA ALA A 115 2.01 4.30 -9.59
C ALA A 115 2.82 4.13 -10.87
N ASP A 116 3.95 3.43 -10.76
CA ASP A 116 4.83 3.09 -11.88
C ASP A 116 4.46 1.72 -12.46
N LEU A 117 3.82 1.75 -13.62
CA LEU A 117 3.37 0.56 -14.35
C LEU A 117 4.24 0.32 -15.59
N PRO A 118 5.19 -0.64 -15.55
CA PRO A 118 6.01 -0.94 -16.71
C PRO A 118 5.19 -1.63 -17.80
N LEU A 119 5.14 -1.02 -18.98
CA LEU A 119 4.51 -1.62 -20.18
C LEU A 119 5.46 -2.50 -20.98
N THR A 120 6.70 -2.65 -20.51
CA THR A 120 7.71 -3.51 -21.12
C THR A 120 8.07 -4.65 -20.16
N SER A 121 8.10 -5.87 -20.67
CA SER A 121 8.64 -6.99 -19.93
C SER A 121 10.15 -6.79 -19.83
N ALA A 122 10.70 -6.69 -18.62
CA ALA A 122 12.13 -6.85 -18.38
C ALA A 122 12.51 -8.32 -18.65
N SER A 123 12.49 -8.71 -19.92
CA SER A 123 12.89 -10.01 -20.46
C SER A 123 13.25 -9.80 -21.93
N GLY A 124 14.29 -8.99 -22.18
CA GLY A 124 15.06 -9.16 -23.42
C GLY A 124 15.78 -10.50 -23.33
N PRO A 125 15.71 -11.38 -24.33
CA PRO A 125 16.33 -12.70 -24.23
C PRO A 125 17.84 -12.52 -24.05
N GLU A 126 18.44 -13.22 -23.10
CA GLU A 126 19.84 -13.65 -23.23
C GLU A 126 19.91 -14.44 -24.54
N ARG A 127 20.18 -13.74 -25.64
CA ARG A 127 20.78 -14.34 -26.80
C ARG A 127 22.13 -14.81 -26.30
N LYS A 128 22.21 -16.08 -25.87
CA LYS A 128 23.45 -16.83 -25.93
C LYS A 128 23.86 -16.82 -27.39
N ALA A 129 24.67 -15.82 -27.73
CA ALA A 129 25.44 -15.83 -28.95
C ALA A 129 26.28 -17.11 -28.90
N ASN A 130 26.01 -17.94 -29.88
CA ASN A 130 26.70 -19.17 -30.17
C ASN A 130 28.21 -18.92 -30.27
N ASP A 131 29.01 -19.72 -29.57
CA ASP A 131 30.33 -20.15 -30.01
C ASP A 131 30.52 -21.62 -29.57
#